data_AF-A0A7C7EW98-F1
#
_entry.id   AF-A0A7C7EW98-F1
#
_cell.length_a   1.000
_cell.length_b   1.000
_cell.length_c   1.000
_cell.angle_alpha   90.00
_cell.angle_beta   90.00
_cell.angle_gamma   90.00
#
_symmetry.space_group_name_H-M   'P 1'
#
loop_
_entity.id
_entity.type
_entity.pdbx_description
1 polymer ?
#
loop_
_entity_poly.entity_id
_entity_poly.type
_entity_poly.pdbx_seq_one_letter_code
_entity_poly.pdbx_strand_id
1 'polypeptide(L)' 'MKCREFVSIGEPIPELSEKEHAAFFLLYQRSILDSLKKRELLSHFQYERCIEELEKQYSTKNHSQA' A
#
# COMPACT_ATOMS: atom_id res chain seq x y z
N MET A 1 -12.40 -32.15 -18.62
CA MET A 1 -11.43 -31.70 -17.60
C MET A 1 -12.14 -31.64 -16.26
N LYS A 2 -11.57 -32.22 -15.19
CA LYS A 2 -12.10 -32.05 -13.82
C LYS A 2 -11.49 -30.77 -13.23
N CYS A 3 -12.32 -29.85 -12.76
CA CYS A 3 -11.87 -28.64 -12.07
C CYS A 3 -11.23 -29.05 -10.74
N ARG A 4 -10.01 -28.58 -10.45
CA ARG A 4 -9.39 -28.75 -9.14
C ARG A 4 -9.79 -27.56 -8.28
N GLU A 5 -10.43 -27.84 -7.16
CA GLU A 5 -10.72 -26.85 -6.13
C GLU A 5 -9.60 -26.88 -5.10
N PHE A 6 -9.04 -25.72 -4.78
CA PHE A 6 -8.04 -25.56 -3.74
C PHE A 6 -8.73 -24.97 -2.53
N VAL A 7 -8.68 -25.69 -1.41
CA VAL A 7 -9.19 -25.22 -0.12
C VAL A 7 -8.03 -24.66 0.67
N SER A 8 -8.14 -23.42 1.13
CA SER A 8 -7.17 -22.85 2.08
C SER A 8 -7.33 -23.56 3.42
N ILE A 9 -6.33 -24.35 3.82
CA ILE A 9 -6.29 -25.09 5.10
C ILE A 9 -5.62 -24.25 6.21
N GLY A 10 -5.41 -22.95 5.97
CA GLY A 10 -4.79 -22.04 6.93
C GLY A 10 -5.77 -21.51 7.98
N GLU A 11 -5.22 -20.96 9.08
CA GLU A 11 -5.99 -20.15 10.02
C GLU A 11 -6.74 -19.03 9.26
N PRO A 12 -7.92 -18.60 9.75
CA PRO A 12 -8.64 -17.50 9.14
C PRO A 12 -7.72 -16.28 9.05
N ILE A 13 -7.60 -15.71 7.86
CA ILE A 13 -6.86 -14.46 7.68
C ILE A 13 -7.53 -13.43 8.60
N PRO A 14 -6.78 -12.77 9.51
CA PRO A 14 -7.34 -11.75 10.36
C PRO A 14 -8.05 -10.72 9.48
N GLU A 15 -9.33 -10.46 9.75
CA GLU A 15 -10.03 -9.36 9.10
C GLU A 15 -9.36 -8.07 9.53
N LEU A 16 -8.63 -7.45 8.60
CA LEU A 16 -8.06 -6.14 8.81
C LEU A 16 -9.19 -5.13 8.80
N SER A 17 -9.22 -4.27 9.80
CA SER A 17 -10.09 -3.10 9.77
C SER A 17 -9.76 -2.21 8.57
N GLU A 18 -10.71 -1.39 8.13
CA GLU A 18 -10.48 -0.43 7.05
C GLU A 18 -9.26 0.48 7.34
N LYS A 19 -9.05 0.83 8.61
CA LYS A 19 -7.90 1.61 9.08
C LYS A 19 -6.59 0.86 8.91
N GLU A 20 -6.54 -0.42 9.28
CA GLU A 20 -5.35 -1.25 9.11
C GLU A 20 -5.04 -1.50 7.64
N HIS A 21 -6.07 -1.67 6.81
CA HIS A 21 -5.93 -1.74 5.36
C HIS A 21 -5.35 -0.45 4.78
N ALA A 22 -5.85 0.72 5.19
CA ALA A 22 -5.35 2.01 4.73
C ALA A 22 -3.89 2.25 5.14
N ALA A 23 -3.55 1.91 6.40
CA ALA A 23 -2.17 2.00 6.91
C ALA A 23 -1.22 1.06 6.16
N PHE A 24 -1.64 -0.19 5.94
CA PHE A 24 -0.87 -1.16 5.14
C PHE A 24 -0.65 -0.66 3.71
N PHE A 25 -1.71 -0.17 3.06
CA PHE A 25 -1.63 0.31 1.69
C PHE A 25 -0.66 1.50 1.56
N LEU A 26 -0.69 2.43 2.51
CA LEU A 26 0.24 3.55 2.57
C LEU A 26 1.71 3.07 2.68
N LEU A 27 1.98 2.15 3.60
CA LEU A 27 3.31 1.57 3.78
C LEU A 27 3.77 0.83 2.53
N TYR A 28 2.88 0.07 1.90
CA TYR A 28 3.16 -0.64 0.66
C TYR A 28 3.54 0.33 -0.47
N GLN A 29 2.76 1.38 -0.68
CA GLN A 29 3.07 2.41 -1.69
C GLN A 29 4.42 3.09 -1.41
N ARG A 30 4.70 3.46 -0.15
CA ARG A 30 6.00 4.04 0.23
C ARG A 30 7.16 3.09 -0.06
N SER A 31 7.01 1.80 0.26
CA SER A 31 8.05 0.80 0.01
C SER A 31 8.40 0.64 -1.47
N ILE A 32 7.41 0.82 -2.36
CA ILE A 32 7.64 0.84 -3.81
C ILE A 32 8.51 2.04 -4.19
N LEU A 33 8.18 3.24 -3.69
CA LEU A 33 8.97 4.45 -3.95
C LEU A 33 10.42 4.32 -3.44
N ASP A 34 10.61 3.74 -2.25
CA ASP A 34 11.94 3.46 -1.68
C ASP A 34 12.73 2.49 -2.57
N SER A 35 12.08 1.43 -3.05
CA SER A 35 12.69 0.46 -3.97
C SER A 35 13.09 1.12 -5.30
N LEU A 36 12.24 1.98 -5.85
CA LEU A 36 12.53 2.71 -7.09
C LEU A 36 13.70 3.70 -6.92
N LYS A 37 13.75 4.44 -5.81
CA LYS A 37 14.87 5.32 -5.47
C LYS A 37 16.18 4.52 -5.31
N LYS A 38 16.13 3.40 -4.60
CA LYS A 38 17.30 2.52 -4.38
C LYS A 38 17.85 1.94 -5.68
N ARG A 39 16.99 1.71 -6.67
CA ARG A 39 17.36 1.23 -8.01
C ARG A 39 17.71 2.36 -8.98
N GLU A 40 17.76 3.60 -8.49
CA GLU A 40 18.03 4.81 -9.29
C GLU A 40 17.03 5.02 -10.45
N LEU A 41 15.83 4.43 -10.33
CA LEU A 41 14.73 4.61 -11.29
C LEU A 41 13.94 5.90 -11.01
N LEU A 42 14.11 6.47 -9.82
CA LEU A 42 13.66 7.80 -9.46
C LEU A 42 14.86 8.63 -9.01
N SER A 43 14.95 9.86 -9.52
CA SER A 43 15.85 10.85 -8.95
C SER A 43 15.38 11.24 -7.55
N HIS A 44 16.29 11.84 -6.75
CA HIS A 44 15.94 12.32 -5.42
C HIS A 44 14.74 13.29 -5.45
N PHE A 45 14.71 14.21 -6.42
CA PHE A 45 13.62 15.15 -6.59
C PHE A 45 12.29 14.47 -6.96
N GLN A 46 12.32 13.49 -7.87
CA GLN A 46 11.11 12.75 -8.23
C GLN A 46 10.55 11.96 -7.04
N TYR A 47 11.43 11.32 -6.26
CA TYR A 47 11.06 10.63 -5.04
C TYR A 47 10.38 11.57 -4.04
N GLU A 48 10.95 12.74 -3.77
CA GLU A 48 10.35 13.72 -2.83
C GLU A 48 8.95 14.16 -3.28
N ARG A 49 8.79 14.49 -4.57
CA ARG A 49 7.48 14.85 -5.13
C ARG A 49 6.45 13.71 -5.01
N CYS A 50 6.87 12.46 -5.18
CA CYS A 50 5.99 11.31 -4.98
C CYS A 50 5.58 11.15 -3.51
N ILE A 51 6.50 11.36 -2.55
CA ILE A 51 6.20 11.27 -1.12
C ILE A 51 5.21 12.37 -0.69
N GLU A 52 5.45 13.62 -1.12
CA GLU A 52 4.55 14.74 -0.80
C GLU A 52 3.11 14.49 -1.27
N GLU A 53 2.95 13.97 -2.50
CA GLU A 53 1.63 13.67 -3.05
C GLU A 53 0.96 12.48 -2.32
N LEU A 54 1.75 11.46 -1.95
CA LEU A 54 1.27 10.32 -1.16
C LEU A 54 0.69 10.77 0.20
N GLU A 55 1.41 11.63 0.91
CA GLU A 55 1.00 12.16 2.21
C GLU A 55 -0.24 13.07 2.11
N LYS A 56 -0.33 13.88 1.05
CA LYS A 56 -1.48 14.74 0.77
C LYS A 56 -2.77 13.93 0.55
N GLN A 57 -2.69 12.85 -0.22
CA GLN A 57 -3.82 11.97 -0.47
C GLN A 57 -4.30 11.29 0.80
N TYR A 58 -3.37 10.86 1.66
CA TYR A 58 -3.71 10.24 2.94
C TYR A 58 -4.40 11.25 3.89
N SER A 59 -3.87 12.48 3.97
CA SER A 59 -4.44 13.55 4.81
C SER A 59 -5.87 13.92 4.37
N THR A 60 -6.12 13.94 3.07
CA THR A 60 -7.44 14.31 2.51
C THR A 60 -8.49 13.21 2.75
N LYS A 61 -8.09 11.93 2.66
CA LYS A 61 -8.99 10.79 2.93
C LYS A 61 -9.41 10.72 4.39
N ASN A 62 -8.50 10.98 5.32
CA ASN A 62 -8.81 10.98 6.76
C ASN A 62 -9.78 12.11 7.15
N HIS A 63 -9.77 13.23 6.43
CA HIS A 63 -10.74 14.32 6.64
C HIS A 63 -12.13 14.04 6.08
N SER A 64 -12.25 13.11 5.12
CA SER A 64 -13.52 12.79 4.46
C SER A 64 -14.31 11.69 5.21
N GLN A 65 -13.70 11.08 6.24
CA GLN A 65 -14.30 10.03 7.07
C GLN A 65 -14.56 10.49 8.52
N ALA A 66 -14.45 11.80 8.80
CA ALA A 66 -14.67 12.42 10.11
C ALA A 66 -16.01 13.15 10.19
#